data_AF-A0A8J7KMY2-F1
#
_entry.id   AF-A0A8J7KMY2-F1
#
_cell.length_a   1.000
_cell.length_b   1.000
_cell.length_c   1.000
_cell.angle_alpha   90.00
_cell.angle_beta   90.00
_cell.angle_gamma   90.00
#
_symmetry.space_group_name_H-M   'P 1'
#
loop_
_entity.id
_entity.type
_entity.pdbx_description
1 polymer ?
#
loop_
_entity_poly.entity_id
_entity_poly.type
_entity_poly.pdbx_seq_one_letter_code
_entity_poly.pdbx_strand_id
1 'polypeptide(L)'
;MIYRYFYDCEFIEDGRIVDLVSIGVVDEHGREFYAVSTQFDDSKAVPWVRRNVLDKLPSPSDKAWRSRDRIRDDLLAFLTEPLEPGDELELWAWYAAYDHVVLAQLWGAMPALPRIIPRFTKELRQAWDDADRPHLPAAPPDQHDALADARHNLARWNAIRH
;
A
#
# COMPACT_ATOMS: atom_id res chain seq x y z
N MET A 1 -20.23 3.10 9.21
CA MET A 1 -19.69 4.23 8.42
C MET A 1 -18.63 3.70 7.47
N ILE A 2 -18.22 4.45 6.45
CA ILE A 2 -17.11 4.03 5.59
C ILE A 2 -15.81 4.51 6.22
N TYR A 3 -14.82 3.64 6.32
CA TYR A 3 -13.47 3.94 6.78
C TYR A 3 -12.45 3.63 5.68
N ARG A 4 -11.75 4.65 5.19
CA ARG A 4 -10.89 4.56 4.00
C ARG A 4 -9.42 4.47 4.37
N TYR A 5 -8.75 3.55 3.68
CA TYR A 5 -7.31 3.43 3.68
C TYR A 5 -6.76 3.64 2.28
N PHE A 6 -5.67 4.39 2.19
CA PHE A 6 -4.89 4.62 0.98
C PHE A 6 -3.55 3.95 1.15
N TYR A 7 -3.14 3.14 0.18
CA TYR A 7 -1.90 2.39 0.30
C TYR A 7 -1.14 2.33 -1.01
N ASP A 8 0.10 1.91 -0.90
CA ASP A 8 1.03 1.64 -1.98
C ASP A 8 1.98 0.51 -1.55
N CYS A 9 2.41 -0.31 -2.50
CA CYS A 9 3.40 -1.35 -2.28
C CYS A 9 4.55 -1.20 -3.27
N GLU A 10 5.77 -1.36 -2.76
CA GLU A 10 6.93 -1.59 -3.58
C GLU A 10 7.24 -3.09 -3.63
N PHE A 11 7.59 -3.59 -4.80
CA PHE A 11 7.82 -5.02 -5.02
C PHE A 11 8.80 -5.30 -6.17
N ILE A 12 9.35 -6.50 -6.16
CA ILE A 12 10.10 -7.06 -7.29
C ILE A 12 9.20 -8.07 -8.00
N GLU A 13 8.96 -7.88 -9.29
CA GLU A 13 8.15 -8.79 -10.10
C GLU A 13 8.90 -9.32 -11.32
N ASP A 14 8.56 -10.54 -11.75
CA ASP A 14 9.17 -11.23 -12.90
C ASP A 14 8.13 -11.78 -13.90
N GLY A 15 6.91 -11.25 -13.86
CA GLY A 15 5.74 -11.76 -14.59
C GLY A 15 5.15 -13.07 -14.05
N ARG A 16 5.67 -13.60 -12.92
CA ARG A 16 5.14 -14.79 -12.24
C ARG A 16 4.93 -14.56 -10.76
N ILE A 17 5.93 -14.01 -10.09
CA ILE A 17 5.93 -13.70 -8.66
C ILE A 17 5.90 -12.19 -8.47
N VAL A 18 5.19 -11.75 -7.44
CA VAL A 18 5.21 -10.37 -6.94
C VAL A 18 5.79 -10.41 -5.52
N ASP A 19 7.05 -10.05 -5.37
CA ASP A 19 7.78 -10.17 -4.12
C ASP A 19 7.81 -8.83 -3.37
N LEU A 20 7.04 -8.76 -2.28
CA LEU A 20 6.88 -7.55 -1.47
C LEU A 20 8.22 -7.04 -0.92
N VAL A 21 8.58 -5.81 -1.28
CA VAL A 21 9.67 -5.05 -0.70
C VAL A 21 9.15 -4.23 0.48
N SER A 22 8.16 -3.36 0.29
CA SER A 22 7.58 -2.55 1.35
C SER A 22 6.12 -2.23 1.11
N ILE A 23 5.40 -1.86 2.17
CA ILE A 23 4.01 -1.41 2.12
C ILE A 23 3.86 -0.16 3.00
N GLY A 24 3.22 0.87 2.44
CA GLY A 24 2.79 2.07 3.15
C GLY A 24 1.27 2.17 3.14
N VAL A 25 0.67 2.50 4.27
CA VAL A 25 -0.78 2.69 4.40
C VAL A 25 -1.04 3.94 5.22
N VAL A 26 -1.97 4.79 4.77
CA VAL A 26 -2.53 5.90 5.52
C VAL A 26 -4.04 5.78 5.56
N ASP A 27 -4.68 6.23 6.64
CA ASP A 27 -6.14 6.38 6.65
C ASP A 27 -6.59 7.82 6.43
N GLU A 28 -7.90 8.01 6.26
CA GLU A 28 -8.50 9.34 6.09
C GLU A 28 -8.41 10.26 7.33
N HIS A 29 -7.88 9.75 8.45
CA HIS A 29 -7.69 10.47 9.70
C HIS A 29 -6.21 10.71 10.07
N GLY A 30 -5.27 10.30 9.21
CA GLY A 30 -3.84 10.54 9.37
C GLY A 30 -3.09 9.51 10.21
N ARG A 31 -3.67 8.33 10.52
CA ARG A 31 -2.87 7.21 11.04
C ARG A 31 -2.05 6.60 9.91
N GLU A 32 -0.84 6.16 10.25
CA GLU A 32 0.13 5.68 9.27
C GLU A 32 0.70 4.32 9.67
N PHE A 33 0.92 3.47 8.67
CA PHE A 33 1.61 2.21 8.78
C PHE A 33 2.67 2.12 7.68
N TYR A 34 3.87 1.72 8.07
CA TYR A 34 4.95 1.44 7.12
C TYR A 34 5.77 0.24 7.59
N ALA A 35 6.07 -0.64 6.64
CA ALA A 35 6.96 -1.76 6.88
C ALA A 35 7.73 -2.16 5.62
N VAL A 36 8.93 -2.67 5.83
CA VAL A 36 9.81 -3.24 4.81
C VAL A 36 9.98 -4.73 5.12
N SER A 37 9.76 -5.58 4.13
CA SER A 37 9.92 -7.02 4.24
C SER A 37 11.39 -7.38 4.38
N THR A 38 11.74 -8.22 5.36
CA THR A 38 13.09 -8.80 5.47
C THR A 38 13.28 -10.03 4.58
N GLN A 39 12.33 -10.33 3.69
CA GLN A 39 12.23 -11.63 3.02
C GLN A 39 12.22 -11.54 1.48
N PHE A 40 12.29 -10.34 0.90
CA PHE A 40 12.41 -10.21 -0.55
C PHE A 40 13.82 -10.58 -1.03
N ASP A 41 13.92 -11.08 -2.25
CA ASP A 41 15.20 -11.40 -2.88
C ASP A 41 15.74 -10.20 -3.69
N ASP A 42 16.60 -9.40 -3.07
CA ASP A 42 17.17 -8.19 -3.65
C ASP A 42 18.08 -8.46 -4.87
N SER A 43 18.56 -9.70 -5.03
CA SER A 43 19.38 -10.11 -6.18
C SER A 43 18.58 -10.11 -7.49
N LYS A 44 17.25 -10.20 -7.39
CA LYS A 44 16.32 -10.14 -8.53
C LYS A 44 15.94 -8.71 -8.93
N ALA A 45 16.34 -7.71 -8.16
CA ALA A 45 16.03 -6.32 -8.46
C ALA A 45 16.75 -5.85 -9.73
N VAL A 46 15.97 -5.44 -10.74
CA VAL A 46 16.51 -4.77 -11.93
C VAL A 46 17.12 -3.42 -11.57
N PRO A 47 18.01 -2.84 -12.40
CA PRO A 47 18.69 -1.58 -12.08
C PRO A 47 17.74 -0.40 -11.77
N TRP A 48 16.53 -0.41 -12.35
CA TRP A 48 15.52 0.58 -12.06
C TRP A 48 14.99 0.46 -10.61
N VAL A 49 14.62 -0.75 -10.18
CA VAL A 49 14.13 -1.01 -8.81
C VAL A 49 15.21 -0.68 -7.78
N ARG A 50 16.47 -1.05 -8.05
CA ARG A 50 17.56 -0.74 -7.12
C ARG A 50 17.69 0.76 -6.85
N ARG A 51 17.77 1.58 -7.90
CA ARG A 51 17.96 3.03 -7.79
C ARG A 51 16.75 3.78 -7.25
N ASN A 52 15.55 3.33 -7.62
CA ASN A 52 14.33 4.07 -7.30
C ASN A 52 13.67 3.59 -6.01
N VAL A 53 13.86 2.33 -5.62
CA VAL A 53 13.19 1.72 -4.45
C VAL A 53 14.23 1.38 -3.38
N LEU A 54 15.17 0.47 -3.69
CA LEU A 54 16.05 -0.11 -2.66
C LEU A 54 16.96 0.93 -2.01
N ASP A 55 17.48 1.88 -2.79
CA ASP A 55 18.36 2.94 -2.29
C ASP A 55 17.62 3.95 -1.37
N LYS A 56 16.28 3.90 -1.33
CA LYS A 56 15.44 4.75 -0.46
C LYS A 56 15.00 4.05 0.83
N LEU A 57 15.23 2.74 0.94
CA LEU A 57 14.84 2.00 2.13
C LEU A 57 15.56 2.54 3.38
N PRO A 58 14.89 2.48 4.55
CA PRO A 58 15.49 2.91 5.80
C PRO A 58 16.70 2.03 6.15
N SER A 59 17.54 2.55 7.05
CA SER A 59 18.69 1.81 7.58
C SER A 59 18.29 0.38 8.01
N PRO A 60 19.12 -0.65 7.80
CA PRO A 60 18.80 -2.03 8.21
C PRO A 60 18.51 -2.22 9.71
N SER A 61 18.89 -1.26 10.57
CA SER A 61 18.54 -1.26 12.00
C SER A 61 17.19 -0.62 12.32
N ASP A 62 16.49 -0.07 11.33
CA ASP A 62 15.19 0.54 11.49
C ASP A 62 14.12 -0.51 11.85
N LYS A 63 13.17 -0.12 12.70
CA LYS A 63 12.05 -0.98 13.14
C LYS A 63 11.01 -1.21 12.05
N ALA A 64 11.08 -0.49 10.93
CA ALA A 64 10.28 -0.73 9.75
C ALA A 64 10.56 -2.12 9.15
N TRP A 65 11.78 -2.65 9.29
CA TRP A 65 12.15 -3.98 8.81
C TRP A 65 11.46 -5.08 9.63
N ARG A 66 10.61 -5.88 8.96
CA ARG A 66 9.77 -6.91 9.58
C ARG A 66 9.67 -8.16 8.69
N SER A 67 9.46 -9.32 9.31
CA SER A 67 9.08 -10.53 8.55
C SER A 67 7.67 -10.37 7.96
N ARG A 68 7.34 -11.09 6.88
CA ARG A 68 5.99 -11.02 6.28
C ARG A 68 4.90 -11.45 7.25
N ASP A 69 5.16 -12.42 8.13
CA ASP A 69 4.22 -12.79 9.20
C ASP A 69 3.95 -11.61 10.15
N ARG A 70 4.99 -10.85 10.51
CA ARG A 70 4.82 -9.68 11.37
C ARG A 70 4.11 -8.54 10.64
N ILE A 71 4.41 -8.31 9.36
CA ILE A 71 3.69 -7.34 8.52
C ILE A 71 2.22 -7.71 8.43
N ARG A 72 1.90 -8.97 8.16
CA ARG A 72 0.52 -9.49 8.10
C ARG A 72 -0.26 -9.19 9.38
N ASP A 73 0.32 -9.53 10.53
CA ASP A 73 -0.35 -9.40 11.82
C ASP A 73 -0.51 -7.91 12.21
N ASP A 74 0.53 -7.10 12.03
CA ASP A 74 0.49 -5.68 12.35
C ASP A 74 -0.44 -4.90 11.39
N LEU A 75 -0.44 -5.25 10.10
CA LEU A 75 -1.33 -4.63 9.12
C LEU A 75 -2.79 -4.94 9.41
N LEU A 76 -3.12 -6.20 9.76
CA LEU A 76 -4.48 -6.54 10.18
C LEU A 76 -4.90 -5.70 11.39
N ALA A 77 -4.05 -5.63 12.41
CA ALA A 77 -4.32 -4.84 13.60
C ALA A 77 -4.56 -3.36 13.24
N PHE A 78 -3.68 -2.76 12.44
CA PHE A 78 -3.79 -1.37 12.00
C PHE A 78 -5.11 -1.08 11.26
N LEU A 79 -5.48 -1.96 10.32
CA LEU A 79 -6.70 -1.84 9.52
C LEU A 79 -7.98 -1.98 10.35
N THR A 80 -7.95 -2.76 11.44
CA THR A 80 -9.14 -3.04 12.25
C THR A 80 -9.26 -2.23 13.53
N GLU A 81 -8.16 -1.67 14.04
CA GLU A 81 -8.12 -0.91 15.29
C GLU A 81 -9.20 0.18 15.41
N PRO A 82 -9.48 1.01 14.38
CA PRO A 82 -10.42 2.12 14.54
C PRO A 82 -11.86 1.74 14.19
N LEU A 83 -12.11 0.50 13.75
CA LEU A 83 -13.39 0.11 13.19
C LEU A 83 -14.38 -0.24 14.29
N GLU A 84 -15.57 0.33 14.21
CA GLU A 84 -16.69 0.00 15.07
C GLU A 84 -17.61 -1.06 14.41
N PRO A 85 -18.46 -1.74 15.19
CA PRO A 85 -19.44 -2.68 14.64
C PRO A 85 -20.33 -2.02 13.57
N GLY A 86 -20.27 -2.55 12.34
CA GLY A 86 -21.04 -2.03 11.21
C GLY A 86 -20.28 -1.04 10.32
N ASP A 87 -19.01 -0.77 10.61
CA ASP A 87 -18.14 -0.05 9.68
C ASP A 87 -17.75 -0.89 8.47
N GLU A 88 -17.62 -0.20 7.34
CA GLU A 88 -17.15 -0.75 6.07
C GLU A 88 -15.73 -0.23 5.81
N LEU A 89 -14.77 -1.15 5.71
CA LEU A 89 -13.40 -0.84 5.33
C LEU A 89 -13.31 -0.69 3.80
N GLU A 90 -12.75 0.41 3.32
CA GLU A 90 -12.37 0.58 1.92
C GLU A 90 -10.86 0.64 1.76
N LEU A 91 -10.35 -0.08 0.76
CA LEU A 91 -8.97 0.03 0.30
C LEU A 91 -8.94 0.86 -0.99
N TRP A 92 -8.01 1.81 -1.07
CA TRP A 92 -7.76 2.65 -2.24
C TRP A 92 -6.27 2.64 -2.59
N ALA A 93 -5.95 2.50 -3.87
CA ALA A 93 -4.60 2.68 -4.38
C ALA A 93 -4.65 3.24 -5.81
N TRP A 94 -3.52 3.75 -6.28
CA TRP A 94 -3.37 4.31 -7.63
C TRP A 94 -2.67 3.28 -8.52
N TYR A 95 -3.38 2.72 -9.51
CA TYR A 95 -2.97 1.53 -10.27
C TYR A 95 -2.88 0.26 -9.43
N ALA A 96 -3.94 -0.02 -8.67
CA ALA A 96 -4.00 -0.94 -7.54
C ALA A 96 -3.81 -2.44 -7.82
N ALA A 97 -3.65 -2.86 -9.07
CA ALA A 97 -3.79 -4.27 -9.43
C ALA A 97 -2.72 -5.16 -8.78
N TYR A 98 -1.44 -4.82 -8.93
CA TYR A 98 -0.34 -5.58 -8.32
C TYR A 98 -0.28 -5.36 -6.81
N ASP A 99 -0.57 -4.13 -6.35
CA ASP A 99 -0.67 -3.79 -4.92
C ASP A 99 -1.68 -4.66 -4.18
N HIS A 100 -2.85 -4.88 -4.78
CA HIS A 100 -3.87 -5.74 -4.19
C HIS A 100 -3.42 -7.19 -4.11
N VAL A 101 -2.76 -7.70 -5.17
CA VAL A 101 -2.21 -9.07 -5.18
C VAL A 101 -1.18 -9.24 -4.08
N VAL A 102 -0.19 -8.34 -3.99
CA VAL A 102 0.92 -8.48 -3.05
C VAL A 102 0.48 -8.27 -1.59
N LEU A 103 -0.48 -7.37 -1.35
CA LEU A 103 -1.13 -7.23 -0.04
C LEU A 103 -1.86 -8.52 0.34
N ALA A 104 -2.70 -9.06 -0.55
CA ALA A 104 -3.48 -10.26 -0.24
C ALA A 104 -2.58 -11.49 -0.01
N GLN A 105 -1.46 -11.58 -0.73
CA GLN A 105 -0.47 -12.65 -0.58
C GLN A 105 0.23 -12.67 0.79
N LEU A 106 0.13 -11.62 1.63
CA LEU A 106 0.54 -11.70 3.03
C LEU A 106 -0.22 -12.78 3.81
N TRP A 107 -1.44 -13.12 3.39
CA TRP A 107 -2.24 -14.22 3.94
C TRP A 107 -2.19 -15.50 3.08
N GLY A 108 -1.40 -15.51 2.01
CA GLY A 108 -1.31 -16.64 1.08
C GLY A 108 -2.42 -16.61 0.02
N ALA A 109 -3.15 -17.71 -0.11
CA ALA A 109 -4.23 -17.81 -1.11
C ALA A 109 -5.45 -16.97 -0.69
N MET A 110 -6.21 -16.48 -1.67
CA MET A 110 -7.39 -15.62 -1.45
C MET A 110 -8.40 -16.12 -0.39
N PRO A 111 -8.68 -17.44 -0.23
CA PRO A 111 -9.56 -17.91 0.84
C PRO A 111 -9.06 -17.64 2.27
N ALA A 112 -7.75 -17.45 2.45
CA ALA A 112 -7.14 -17.15 3.74
C ALA A 112 -7.16 -15.65 4.10
N LEU A 113 -7.52 -14.77 3.14
CA LEU A 113 -7.65 -13.34 3.39
C LEU A 113 -8.75 -13.09 4.44
N PRO A 114 -8.47 -12.36 5.55
CA PRO A 114 -9.46 -12.06 6.58
C PRO A 114 -10.75 -11.49 6.01
N ARG A 115 -11.90 -11.87 6.58
CA ARG A 115 -13.22 -11.43 6.07
C ARG A 115 -13.40 -9.92 6.10
N ILE A 116 -12.79 -9.24 7.06
CA ILE A 116 -12.85 -7.79 7.20
C ILE A 116 -12.10 -7.03 6.10
N ILE A 117 -11.12 -7.66 5.44
CA ILE A 117 -10.38 -7.05 4.34
C ILE A 117 -11.16 -7.26 3.03
N PRO A 118 -11.48 -6.19 2.27
CA PRO A 118 -12.16 -6.30 0.98
C PRO A 118 -11.38 -7.16 -0.02
N ARG A 119 -12.12 -7.85 -0.91
CA ARG A 119 -11.54 -8.70 -1.99
C ARG A 119 -11.20 -7.89 -3.25
N PHE A 120 -11.26 -6.58 -3.15
CA PHE A 120 -10.90 -5.65 -4.21
C PHE A 120 -10.35 -4.39 -3.58
N THR A 121 -9.49 -3.71 -4.32
CA THR A 121 -9.07 -2.34 -4.02
C THR A 121 -9.77 -1.41 -4.99
N LYS A 122 -10.29 -0.30 -4.49
CA LYS A 122 -10.87 0.76 -5.31
C LYS A 122 -9.75 1.51 -6.03
N GLU A 123 -9.94 1.73 -7.33
CA GLU A 123 -8.94 2.33 -8.20
C GLU A 123 -9.03 3.85 -8.18
N LEU A 124 -8.06 4.51 -7.54
CA LEU A 124 -8.04 5.95 -7.39
C LEU A 124 -7.81 6.66 -8.72
N ARG A 125 -7.04 6.05 -9.63
CA ARG A 125 -6.86 6.56 -11.00
C ARG A 125 -8.19 6.57 -11.75
N GLN A 126 -9.05 5.58 -11.55
CA GLN A 126 -10.37 5.51 -12.16
C GLN A 126 -11.27 6.59 -11.56
N ALA A 127 -11.28 6.76 -10.24
CA ALA A 127 -12.03 7.85 -9.60
C ALA A 127 -11.61 9.24 -10.12
N TRP A 128 -10.33 9.43 -10.46
CA TRP A 128 -9.86 10.66 -11.11
C TRP A 128 -10.37 10.84 -12.54
N ASP A 129 -10.42 9.77 -13.36
CA ASP A 129 -11.05 9.84 -14.68
C ASP A 129 -12.54 10.18 -14.57
N ASP A 130 -13.25 9.52 -13.65
CA ASP A 130 -14.70 9.68 -13.43
C ASP A 130 -15.05 11.09 -12.92
N ALA A 131 -14.10 11.81 -12.34
CA ALA A 131 -14.23 13.18 -11.86
C ALA A 131 -13.83 14.24 -12.91
N ASP A 132 -13.73 13.87 -14.19
CA ASP A 132 -13.28 14.76 -15.28
C ASP A 132 -11.84 15.29 -15.10
N ARG A 133 -10.98 14.49 -14.46
CA ARG A 133 -9.54 14.73 -14.34
C ARG A 133 -9.17 16.08 -13.72
N PRO A 134 -9.62 16.37 -12.48
CA PRO A 134 -9.27 17.62 -11.80
C PRO A 134 -7.76 17.73 -11.60
N HIS A 135 -7.27 18.95 -11.34
CA HIS A 135 -5.85 19.15 -11.06
C HIS A 135 -5.46 18.40 -9.78
N LEU A 136 -4.41 17.58 -9.87
CA LEU A 136 -3.85 16.84 -8.74
C LEU A 136 -2.63 17.54 -8.17
N PRO A 137 -2.35 17.36 -6.86
CA PRO A 137 -1.10 17.82 -6.27
C PRO A 137 0.11 17.23 -7.03
N ALA A 138 1.22 17.97 -7.03
CA ALA A 138 2.47 17.46 -7.59
C ALA A 138 2.92 16.20 -6.85
N ALA A 139 3.51 15.27 -7.59
CA ALA A 139 4.04 14.05 -7.01
C ALA A 139 5.19 14.38 -6.03
N PRO A 140 5.33 13.62 -4.94
CA PRO A 140 6.30 13.93 -3.90
C PRO A 140 7.75 13.69 -4.39
N PRO A 141 8.75 14.38 -3.81
CA PRO A 141 10.15 14.23 -4.20
C PRO A 141 10.73 12.84 -3.87
N ASP A 142 10.14 12.15 -2.90
CA ASP A 142 10.46 10.81 -2.40
C ASP A 142 9.54 9.72 -2.98
N GLN A 143 8.97 9.93 -4.18
CA GLN A 143 8.28 8.87 -4.95
C GLN A 143 9.04 7.56 -4.94
N HIS A 144 8.34 6.43 -4.93
CA HIS A 144 8.88 5.09 -4.73
C HIS A 144 9.36 4.79 -3.29
N ASP A 145 8.93 5.63 -2.35
CA ASP A 145 8.74 5.27 -0.95
C ASP A 145 7.24 5.00 -0.74
N ALA A 146 6.90 3.77 -0.37
CA ALA A 146 5.51 3.34 -0.28
C ALA A 146 4.66 4.17 0.70
N LEU A 147 5.25 4.73 1.77
CA LEU A 147 4.50 5.60 2.69
C LEU A 147 4.28 6.98 2.09
N ALA A 148 5.29 7.55 1.42
CA ALA A 148 5.16 8.80 0.70
C ALA A 148 4.08 8.71 -0.39
N ASP A 149 4.04 7.60 -1.13
CA ASP A 149 3.05 7.37 -2.18
C ASP A 149 1.65 7.10 -1.61
N ALA A 150 1.53 6.40 -0.48
CA ALA A 150 0.26 6.27 0.24
C ALA A 150 -0.31 7.63 0.71
N ARG A 151 0.55 8.49 1.29
CA ARG A 151 0.17 9.89 1.64
C ARG A 151 -0.27 10.67 0.41
N HIS A 152 0.43 10.50 -0.71
CA HIS A 152 0.08 11.16 -1.96
C HIS A 152 -1.25 10.65 -2.53
N ASN A 153 -1.58 9.36 -2.38
CA ASN A 153 -2.88 8.81 -2.72
C ASN A 153 -4.01 9.46 -1.90
N LEU A 154 -3.84 9.67 -0.60
CA LEU A 154 -4.80 10.44 0.21
C LEU A 154 -4.92 11.90 -0.28
N ALA A 155 -3.82 12.56 -0.63
CA ALA A 155 -3.85 13.92 -1.16
C ALA A 155 -4.59 14.01 -2.51
N ARG A 156 -4.39 13.04 -3.40
CA ARG A 156 -5.15 12.91 -4.66
C ARG A 156 -6.63 12.70 -4.40
N TRP A 157 -6.99 11.81 -3.48
CA TRP A 157 -8.39 11.58 -3.09
C TRP A 157 -9.07 12.87 -2.65
N ASN A 158 -8.42 13.65 -1.78
CA ASN A 158 -8.95 14.93 -1.34
C ASN A 158 -9.17 15.88 -2.52
N ALA A 159 -8.20 16.00 -3.43
CA ALA A 159 -8.33 16.82 -4.64
C ALA A 159 -9.44 16.37 -5.60
N ILE A 160 -9.70 15.05 -5.69
CA ILE A 160 -10.80 14.49 -6.51
C ILE A 160 -12.18 14.76 -5.89
N ARG A 161 -12.24 14.93 -4.57
CA ARG A 161 -13.51 15.08 -3.84
C ARG A 161 -13.96 16.52 -3.65
N HIS A 162 -13.07 17.49 -3.82
CA HIS A 162 -13.37 18.92 -3.83
C HIS A 162 -13.96 19.37 -5.16
#